data_AF-A0A351BF60-F1
#
_entry.id   AF-A0A351BF60-F1
#
_cell.length_a   1.000
_cell.length_b   1.000
_cell.length_c   1.000
_cell.angle_alpha   90.00
_cell.angle_beta   90.00
_cell.angle_gamma   90.00
#
_symmetry.space_group_name_H-M   'P 1'
#
loop_
_entity.id
_entity.type
_entity.pdbx_description
1 polymer ?
#
loop_
_entity_poly.entity_id
_entity_poly.type
_entity_poly.pdbx_seq_one_letter_code
_entity_poly.pdbx_strand_id
1 'polypeptide(L)'
;MRLLSLSDASVSACNPTRLSQALDIIYPAALPGCASSNPSPCPSAPDARWRFAHVVTDLEGRRDAIDDLVDAGRLSCVGGALDFVDPNDRLYFAGDVTDRGPFTIRLVEMLLALKRRHPDRVAWAYGNLDLKNLALLRDLPGLALGTPDYEAWLRSQPDTADTTAVAGVPLGGESGGCQRGERDSLDRRIAYWLTRQGASQAFEFHQRELAEMRGHPVSRQEAADDYIARLQPG
;
A
#
# COMPACT_ATOMS: atom_id res chain seq x y z
N MET A 1 28.70 -40.34 -3.46
CA MET A 1 29.25 -39.43 -4.47
C MET A 1 28.39 -39.54 -5.73
N ARG A 2 27.40 -38.66 -5.85
CA ARG A 2 26.55 -38.44 -7.05
C ARG A 2 26.21 -36.96 -7.03
N LEU A 3 26.85 -36.20 -7.91
CA LEU A 3 26.53 -34.80 -8.18
C LEU A 3 25.23 -34.74 -8.98
N LEU A 4 24.25 -33.97 -8.49
CA LEU A 4 23.14 -33.50 -9.31
C LEU A 4 23.33 -32.00 -9.54
N SER A 5 23.58 -31.67 -10.80
CA SER A 5 23.62 -30.34 -11.37
C SER A 5 22.22 -29.75 -11.41
N LEU A 6 22.03 -28.56 -10.83
CA LEU A 6 20.84 -27.72 -11.02
C LEU A 6 21.32 -26.39 -11.60
N SER A 7 21.50 -26.41 -12.91
CA SER A 7 21.49 -25.23 -13.78
C SER A 7 20.11 -25.22 -14.43
N ASP A 8 19.24 -24.32 -13.97
CA ASP A 8 18.20 -23.62 -14.75
C ASP A 8 17.19 -22.96 -13.82
N ALA A 9 17.52 -21.75 -13.37
CA ALA A 9 16.53 -20.76 -12.97
C ALA A 9 16.80 -19.52 -13.82
N SER A 10 16.06 -19.41 -14.92
CA SER A 10 16.06 -18.26 -15.80
C SER A 10 15.56 -17.04 -15.02
N VAL A 11 16.50 -16.15 -14.69
CA VAL A 11 16.20 -14.78 -14.27
C VAL A 11 15.53 -14.10 -15.45
N SER A 12 14.19 -13.99 -15.39
CA SER A 12 13.41 -13.20 -16.33
C SER A 12 13.85 -11.75 -16.21
N ALA A 13 14.60 -11.29 -17.21
CA ALA A 13 15.08 -9.92 -17.29
C ALA A 13 13.91 -8.94 -17.20
N CYS A 14 13.99 -8.01 -16.25
CA CYS A 14 13.08 -6.88 -16.13
C CYS A 14 12.91 -6.20 -17.49
N ASN A 15 11.69 -6.18 -18.00
CA ASN A 15 11.34 -5.53 -19.25
C ASN A 15 11.36 -3.99 -19.04
N PRO A 16 12.30 -3.23 -19.63
CA PRO A 16 12.48 -1.80 -19.36
C PRO A 16 11.30 -0.93 -19.82
N THR A 17 10.35 -1.48 -20.58
CA THR A 17 9.16 -0.78 -21.07
C THR A 17 8.05 -0.60 -20.02
N ARG A 18 8.08 -1.29 -18.87
CA ARG A 18 7.05 -1.12 -17.82
C ARG A 18 7.34 0.03 -16.85
N LEU A 19 8.60 0.40 -16.67
CA LEU A 19 8.99 1.55 -15.84
C LEU A 19 8.65 2.90 -16.51
N SER A 20 8.59 2.96 -17.83
CA SER A 20 8.21 4.20 -18.54
C SER A 20 6.72 4.54 -18.38
N GLN A 21 5.84 3.53 -18.36
CA GLN A 21 4.39 3.76 -18.22
C GLN A 21 3.99 4.25 -16.81
N ALA A 22 4.74 3.86 -15.76
CA ALA A 22 4.51 4.36 -14.40
C ALA A 22 4.99 5.82 -14.23
N LEU A 23 6.00 6.26 -14.98
CA LEU A 23 6.51 7.63 -14.96
C LEU A 23 5.62 8.60 -15.75
N ASP A 24 4.99 8.15 -16.85
CA ASP A 24 4.09 8.96 -17.68
C ASP A 24 2.82 9.44 -16.93
N ILE A 25 2.44 8.75 -15.84
CA ILE A 25 1.31 9.14 -14.98
C ILE A 25 1.69 10.29 -14.02
N ILE A 26 2.98 10.42 -13.70
CA ILE A 26 3.50 11.34 -12.67
C ILE A 26 4.05 12.63 -13.33
N TYR A 27 4.66 12.51 -14.51
CA TYR A 27 5.14 13.64 -15.31
C TYR A 27 4.82 13.40 -16.79
N PRO A 28 3.72 13.93 -17.33
CA PRO A 28 3.52 13.86 -18.77
C PRO A 28 4.68 14.58 -19.47
N ALA A 29 5.36 13.89 -20.37
CA ALA A 29 6.41 14.48 -21.18
C ALA A 29 5.87 15.74 -21.90
N ALA A 30 6.64 16.82 -21.89
CA ALA A 30 6.35 17.96 -22.75
C ALA A 30 6.36 17.47 -24.21
N LEU A 31 5.22 17.56 -24.88
CA LEU A 31 5.04 17.09 -26.25
C LEU A 31 6.11 17.72 -27.17
N PRO A 32 6.93 16.93 -27.88
CA PRO A 32 7.87 17.46 -28.86
C PRO A 32 7.11 17.86 -30.14
N GLY A 33 7.22 19.12 -30.52
CA GLY A 33 7.21 19.56 -31.92
C GLY A 33 5.85 19.58 -32.64
N CYS A 34 5.06 20.63 -32.43
CA CYS A 34 4.11 21.08 -33.46
C CYS A 34 4.86 21.97 -34.48
N ALA A 35 5.36 21.35 -35.54
CA ALA A 35 5.70 22.07 -36.76
C ALA A 35 4.42 22.29 -37.59
N SER A 36 3.94 23.53 -37.59
CA SER A 36 3.36 24.24 -38.73
C SER A 36 2.53 23.42 -39.75
N SER A 37 1.21 23.38 -39.55
CA SER A 37 0.25 23.67 -40.62
C SER A 37 -1.08 24.18 -40.03
N ASN A 38 -1.63 25.21 -40.66
CA ASN A 38 -2.75 26.08 -40.24
C ASN A 38 -3.80 25.47 -39.28
N PRO A 39 -4.05 26.08 -38.10
CA PRO A 39 -5.12 25.61 -37.23
C PRO A 39 -6.47 26.11 -37.75
N SER A 40 -7.34 25.19 -38.15
CA SER A 40 -8.78 25.39 -37.97
C SER A 40 -9.02 25.82 -36.52
N PRO A 41 -9.93 26.78 -36.23
CA PRO A 41 -10.18 27.19 -34.86
C PRO A 41 -10.66 25.98 -34.08
N CYS A 42 -9.76 25.43 -33.25
CA CYS A 42 -10.14 24.49 -32.20
C CYS A 42 -11.27 25.16 -31.41
N PRO A 43 -12.32 24.44 -31.01
CA PRO A 43 -13.26 24.97 -30.04
C PRO A 43 -12.42 25.46 -28.87
N SER A 44 -12.45 26.76 -28.63
CA SER A 44 -11.69 27.44 -27.59
C SER A 44 -11.84 26.60 -26.33
N ALA A 45 -10.73 25.98 -25.89
CA ALA A 45 -10.67 25.35 -24.59
C ALA A 45 -11.24 26.38 -23.61
N PRO A 46 -12.22 26.02 -22.78
CA PRO A 46 -12.73 26.95 -21.80
C PRO A 46 -11.51 27.52 -21.07
N ASP A 47 -11.53 28.84 -20.87
CA ASP A 47 -10.53 29.61 -20.13
C ASP A 47 -10.55 29.11 -18.67
N ALA A 48 -10.11 27.87 -18.46
CA ALA A 48 -10.33 27.07 -17.28
C ALA A 48 -9.24 27.43 -16.29
N ARG A 49 -9.32 28.67 -15.82
CA ARG A 49 -8.52 29.12 -14.70
C ARG A 49 -9.03 28.36 -13.48
N TRP A 50 -8.23 27.41 -13.04
CA TRP A 50 -8.47 26.64 -11.82
C TRP A 50 -8.81 27.58 -10.67
N ARG A 51 -9.84 27.20 -9.90
CA ARG A 51 -10.37 28.05 -8.84
C ARG A 51 -9.55 27.88 -7.56
N PHE A 52 -9.45 26.65 -7.06
CA PHE A 52 -8.64 26.30 -5.91
C PHE A 52 -7.89 24.98 -6.11
N ALA A 53 -6.73 24.86 -5.48
CA ALA A 53 -6.02 23.60 -5.31
C ALA A 53 -6.03 23.25 -3.82
N HIS A 54 -6.69 22.14 -3.47
CA HIS A 54 -6.72 21.60 -2.11
C HIS A 54 -5.47 20.74 -1.91
N VAL A 55 -4.74 20.97 -0.84
CA VAL A 55 -3.52 20.20 -0.52
C VAL A 55 -3.81 19.32 0.68
N VAL A 56 -3.56 18.02 0.54
CA VAL A 56 -3.74 17.02 1.60
C VAL A 56 -2.46 16.22 1.74
N THR A 57 -2.04 15.93 2.97
CA THR A 57 -0.81 15.22 3.30
C THR A 57 -0.96 14.55 4.67
N ASP A 58 -0.03 13.65 5.02
CA ASP A 58 0.07 13.04 6.35
C ASP A 58 -1.24 12.40 6.85
N LEU A 59 -1.99 11.80 5.92
CA LEU A 59 -3.23 11.10 6.25
C LEU A 59 -2.91 9.96 7.22
N GLU A 60 -1.83 9.23 6.95
CA GLU A 60 -1.34 8.15 7.81
C GLU A 60 -2.46 7.18 8.24
N GLY A 61 -3.36 6.81 7.33
CA GLY A 61 -4.50 5.93 7.60
C GLY A 61 -5.68 6.59 8.31
N ARG A 62 -5.70 7.93 8.46
CA ARG A 62 -6.78 8.72 9.07
C ARG A 62 -7.53 9.50 8.02
N ARG A 63 -8.83 9.68 8.26
CA ARG A 63 -9.76 10.32 7.30
C ARG A 63 -10.03 11.78 7.58
N ASP A 64 -9.64 12.30 8.74
CA ASP A 64 -10.05 13.61 9.25
C ASP A 64 -9.86 14.73 8.21
N ALA A 65 -8.69 14.81 7.56
CA ALA A 65 -8.44 15.84 6.55
C ALA A 65 -9.29 15.71 5.28
N ILE A 66 -9.72 14.49 4.91
CA ILE A 66 -10.67 14.30 3.81
C ILE A 66 -12.07 14.68 4.25
N ASP A 67 -12.47 14.27 5.46
CA ASP A 67 -13.77 14.57 6.03
C ASP A 67 -13.93 16.10 6.20
N ASP A 68 -12.89 16.82 6.64
CA ASP A 68 -12.86 18.29 6.70
C ASP A 68 -13.14 18.95 5.33
N LEU A 69 -12.59 18.39 4.23
CA LEU A 69 -12.86 18.89 2.88
C LEU A 69 -14.29 18.59 2.42
N VAL A 70 -14.86 17.47 2.86
CA VAL A 70 -16.26 17.12 2.60
C VAL A 70 -17.19 18.05 3.36
N ASP A 71 -16.95 18.26 4.65
CA ASP A 71 -17.73 19.13 5.52
C ASP A 71 -17.66 20.59 5.08
N ALA A 72 -16.51 21.03 4.55
CA ALA A 72 -16.34 22.35 3.94
C ALA A 72 -17.00 22.50 2.55
N GLY A 73 -17.66 21.45 2.03
CA GLY A 73 -18.30 21.45 0.71
C GLY A 73 -17.34 21.58 -0.46
N ARG A 74 -16.07 21.19 -0.28
CA ARG A 74 -15.04 21.17 -1.35
C ARG A 74 -15.06 19.86 -2.10
N LEU A 75 -15.27 18.78 -1.37
CA LEU A 75 -15.45 17.44 -1.90
C LEU A 75 -16.82 16.90 -1.48
N SER A 76 -17.32 15.90 -2.20
CA SER A 76 -18.47 15.09 -1.80
C SER A 76 -18.02 13.65 -1.61
N CYS A 77 -18.53 12.95 -0.59
CA CYS A 77 -18.27 11.53 -0.40
C CYS A 77 -19.60 10.77 -0.31
N VAL A 78 -19.92 9.99 -1.34
CA VAL A 78 -21.17 9.21 -1.41
C VAL A 78 -20.83 7.74 -1.58
N GLY A 79 -21.25 6.90 -0.63
CA GLY A 79 -20.96 5.46 -0.67
C GLY A 79 -19.46 5.13 -0.69
N GLY A 80 -18.63 5.99 -0.09
CA GLY A 80 -17.17 5.87 -0.12
C GLY A 80 -16.50 6.40 -1.40
N ALA A 81 -17.27 6.92 -2.37
CA ALA A 81 -16.73 7.54 -3.57
C ALA A 81 -16.59 9.06 -3.39
N LEU A 82 -15.36 9.55 -3.50
CA LEU A 82 -15.01 10.97 -3.40
C LEU A 82 -15.21 11.69 -4.74
N ASP A 83 -15.75 12.91 -4.77
CA ASP A 83 -15.82 13.72 -5.99
C ASP A 83 -15.62 15.20 -5.68
N PHE A 84 -15.30 16.00 -6.69
CA PHE A 84 -15.22 17.44 -6.56
C PHE A 84 -16.61 18.07 -6.63
N VAL A 85 -16.88 19.02 -5.73
CA VAL A 85 -18.12 19.81 -5.80
C VAL A 85 -18.02 20.88 -6.89
N ASP A 86 -16.88 21.58 -6.98
CA ASP A 86 -16.62 22.56 -8.03
C ASP A 86 -15.85 21.91 -9.19
N PRO A 87 -16.27 22.05 -10.46
CA PRO A 87 -15.58 21.46 -11.61
C PRO A 87 -14.19 22.05 -11.88
N ASN A 88 -13.86 23.21 -11.30
CA ASN A 88 -12.58 23.90 -11.50
C ASN A 88 -11.61 23.73 -10.32
N ASP A 89 -11.97 22.92 -9.32
CA ASP A 89 -11.08 22.61 -8.19
C ASP A 89 -10.09 21.48 -8.54
N ARG A 90 -8.98 21.43 -7.82
CA ARG A 90 -7.94 20.40 -7.93
C ARG A 90 -7.57 19.86 -6.56
N LEU A 91 -6.99 18.66 -6.54
CA LEU A 91 -6.45 18.03 -5.34
C LEU A 91 -4.97 17.71 -5.57
N TYR A 92 -4.12 18.19 -4.68
CA TYR A 92 -2.72 17.78 -4.60
C TYR A 92 -2.52 16.95 -3.33
N PHE A 93 -2.21 15.68 -3.50
CA PHE A 93 -1.87 14.79 -2.41
C PHE A 93 -0.34 14.74 -2.25
N ALA A 94 0.16 15.24 -1.14
CA ALA A 94 1.60 15.41 -0.89
C ALA A 94 2.23 14.24 -0.10
N GLY A 95 1.61 13.05 -0.15
CA GLY A 95 2.20 11.82 0.39
C GLY A 95 1.76 11.45 1.81
N ASP A 96 2.27 10.31 2.25
CA ASP A 96 2.10 9.70 3.58
C ASP A 96 0.64 9.25 3.83
N VAL A 97 0.13 8.36 2.97
CA VAL A 97 -1.25 7.82 3.09
C VAL A 97 -1.37 6.80 4.22
N THR A 98 -0.30 6.07 4.51
CA THR A 98 -0.34 4.76 5.18
C THR A 98 0.27 4.79 6.59
N ASP A 99 0.15 3.67 7.34
CA ASP A 99 0.84 3.33 8.61
C ASP A 99 0.09 3.52 9.94
N ARG A 100 -0.45 4.70 10.25
CA ARG A 100 -0.84 4.99 11.65
C ARG A 100 -2.32 4.81 11.97
N GLY A 101 -3.17 4.65 10.97
CA GLY A 101 -4.61 4.70 11.11
C GLY A 101 -5.34 3.54 10.45
N PRO A 102 -6.61 3.33 10.83
CA PRO A 102 -7.37 2.13 10.47
C PRO A 102 -8.07 2.20 9.11
N PHE A 103 -7.86 3.26 8.32
CA PHE A 103 -8.52 3.47 7.03
C PHE A 103 -7.57 3.43 5.84
N THR A 104 -6.41 2.78 5.98
CA THR A 104 -5.35 2.79 4.96
C THR A 104 -5.85 2.25 3.62
N ILE A 105 -6.50 1.09 3.61
CA ILE A 105 -6.98 0.43 2.39
C ILE A 105 -8.01 1.31 1.68
N ARG A 106 -9.04 1.75 2.41
CA ARG A 106 -10.14 2.55 1.87
C ARG A 106 -9.65 3.92 1.40
N LEU A 107 -8.73 4.55 2.11
CA LEU A 107 -8.14 5.83 1.70
C LEU A 107 -7.39 5.70 0.38
N VAL A 108 -6.51 4.70 0.24
CA VAL A 108 -5.77 4.46 -1.01
C VAL A 108 -6.75 4.20 -2.16
N GLU A 109 -7.76 3.34 -1.96
CA GLU A 109 -8.75 3.02 -2.99
C GLU A 109 -9.58 4.25 -3.39
N MET A 110 -10.04 5.04 -2.43
CA MET A 110 -10.81 6.27 -2.65
C MET A 110 -9.99 7.32 -3.43
N LEU A 111 -8.75 7.55 -3.03
CA LEU A 111 -7.85 8.50 -3.70
C LEU A 111 -7.51 8.02 -5.12
N LEU A 112 -7.18 6.73 -5.30
CA LEU A 112 -6.94 6.13 -6.62
C LEU A 112 -8.16 6.28 -7.53
N ALA A 113 -9.36 6.02 -7.02
CA ALA A 113 -10.60 6.16 -7.77
C ALA A 113 -10.87 7.61 -8.18
N LEU A 114 -10.55 8.59 -7.32
CA LEU A 114 -10.64 10.01 -7.67
C LEU A 114 -9.63 10.38 -8.78
N LYS A 115 -8.36 9.96 -8.65
CA LYS A 115 -7.31 10.20 -9.66
C LYS A 115 -7.67 9.57 -11.01
N ARG A 116 -8.23 8.36 -11.04
CA ARG A 116 -8.66 7.70 -12.28
C ARG A 116 -9.81 8.44 -12.98
N ARG A 117 -10.76 8.97 -12.22
CA ARG A 117 -11.88 9.77 -12.78
C ARG A 117 -11.46 11.16 -13.23
N HIS A 118 -10.53 11.77 -12.51
CA HIS A 118 -10.09 13.15 -12.74
C HIS A 118 -8.56 13.25 -12.89
N PRO A 119 -7.97 12.65 -13.93
CA PRO A 119 -6.53 12.51 -14.06
C PRO A 119 -5.78 13.84 -14.11
N ASP A 120 -6.36 14.88 -14.70
CA ASP A 120 -5.75 16.21 -14.85
C ASP A 120 -5.98 17.15 -13.65
N ARG A 121 -6.77 16.69 -12.67
CA ARG A 121 -7.18 17.50 -11.50
C ARG A 121 -6.61 16.98 -10.19
N VAL A 122 -6.14 15.74 -10.18
CA VAL A 122 -5.51 15.12 -9.02
C VAL A 122 -4.03 14.91 -9.31
N ALA A 123 -3.15 15.47 -8.49
CA ALA A 123 -1.69 15.28 -8.61
C ALA A 123 -1.15 14.69 -7.31
N TRP A 124 -0.19 13.76 -7.42
CA TRP A 124 0.37 13.01 -6.29
C TRP A 124 1.88 13.17 -6.20
N ALA A 125 2.37 13.28 -4.97
CA ALA A 125 3.76 13.04 -4.63
C ALA A 125 3.87 11.85 -3.68
N TYR A 126 5.01 11.18 -3.71
CA TYR A 126 5.34 10.16 -2.72
C TYR A 126 5.88 10.84 -1.46
N GLY A 127 5.26 10.52 -0.33
CA GLY A 127 5.77 10.88 0.97
C GLY A 127 6.88 9.94 1.42
N ASN A 128 7.47 10.24 2.58
CA ASN A 128 8.58 9.46 3.09
C ASN A 128 8.13 8.05 3.55
N LEU A 129 6.92 7.93 4.11
CA LEU A 129 6.34 6.67 4.57
C LEU A 129 5.93 5.81 3.38
N ASP A 130 5.38 6.41 2.33
CA ASP A 130 5.03 5.69 1.10
C ASP A 130 6.28 5.01 0.50
N LEU A 131 7.39 5.74 0.40
CA LEU A 131 8.66 5.20 -0.10
C LEU A 131 9.26 4.13 0.84
N LYS A 132 9.12 4.29 2.16
CA LYS A 132 9.54 3.26 3.13
C LYS A 132 8.74 1.99 2.93
N ASN A 133 7.43 2.07 2.77
CA ASN A 133 6.58 0.90 2.56
C ASN A 133 6.91 0.15 1.28
N LEU A 134 7.29 0.85 0.21
CA LEU A 134 7.82 0.20 -1.00
C LEU A 134 9.14 -0.55 -0.72
N ALA A 135 9.96 -0.07 0.22
CA ALA A 135 11.20 -0.75 0.61
C ALA A 135 10.97 -2.08 1.35
N LEU A 136 9.77 -2.32 1.90
CA LEU A 136 9.42 -3.61 2.51
C LEU A 136 9.64 -4.77 1.54
N LEU A 137 9.28 -4.60 0.25
CA LEU A 137 9.45 -5.65 -0.77
C LEU A 137 10.92 -6.04 -0.98
N ARG A 138 11.83 -5.07 -0.84
CA ARG A 138 13.29 -5.29 -0.92
C ARG A 138 13.81 -5.94 0.36
N ASP A 139 13.28 -5.56 1.52
CA ASP A 139 13.83 -5.96 2.82
C ASP A 139 13.35 -7.34 3.27
N LEU A 140 12.13 -7.76 2.89
CA LEU A 140 11.52 -9.02 3.31
C LEU A 140 12.37 -10.27 3.07
N PRO A 141 13.05 -10.45 1.90
CA PRO A 141 13.93 -11.59 1.69
C PRO A 141 15.07 -11.69 2.71
N GLY A 142 15.52 -10.57 3.28
CA GLY A 142 16.56 -10.51 4.31
C GLY A 142 16.03 -10.68 5.75
N LEU A 143 14.72 -10.66 5.94
CA LEU A 143 14.07 -10.90 7.22
C LEU A 143 13.65 -12.37 7.31
N ALA A 144 14.56 -13.21 7.81
CA ALA A 144 14.32 -14.62 8.03
C ALA A 144 15.01 -15.09 9.32
N LEU A 145 14.70 -16.31 9.75
CA LEU A 145 15.48 -16.99 10.79
C LEU A 145 16.98 -16.94 10.45
N GLY A 146 17.80 -16.69 11.46
CA GLY A 146 19.23 -16.38 11.34
C GLY A 146 19.56 -14.89 11.46
N THR A 147 18.59 -13.98 11.30
CA THR A 147 18.80 -12.55 11.55
C THR A 147 18.68 -12.26 13.05
N PRO A 148 19.76 -11.85 13.75
CA PRO A 148 19.79 -11.81 15.22
C PRO A 148 18.67 -10.99 15.85
N ASP A 149 18.41 -9.79 15.33
CA ASP A 149 17.39 -8.89 15.86
C ASP A 149 15.98 -9.42 15.63
N TYR A 150 15.72 -10.02 14.46
CA TYR A 150 14.42 -10.63 14.15
C TYR A 150 14.17 -11.85 15.03
N GLU A 151 15.17 -12.72 15.23
CA GLU A 151 15.03 -13.89 16.11
C GLU A 151 14.84 -13.51 17.58
N ALA A 152 15.52 -12.46 18.05
CA ALA A 152 15.33 -11.93 19.39
C ALA A 152 13.90 -11.40 19.56
N TRP A 153 13.42 -10.61 18.58
CA TRP A 153 12.05 -10.12 18.56
C TRP A 153 11.03 -11.27 18.51
N LEU A 154 11.22 -12.25 17.64
CA LEU A 154 10.30 -13.40 17.46
C LEU A 154 10.16 -14.24 18.73
N ARG A 155 11.24 -14.37 19.52
CA ARG A 155 11.21 -15.06 20.82
C ARG A 155 10.43 -14.29 21.89
N SER A 156 10.39 -12.97 21.79
CA SER A 156 9.63 -12.11 22.71
C SER A 156 8.13 -12.05 22.40
N GLN A 157 7.72 -12.48 21.20
CA GLN A 157 6.31 -12.50 20.81
C GLN A 157 5.56 -13.64 21.51
N PRO A 158 4.29 -13.42 21.90
CA PRO A 158 3.46 -14.48 22.47
C PRO A 158 3.26 -15.60 21.45
N ASP A 159 3.11 -16.84 21.94
CA ASP A 159 2.55 -17.90 21.12
C ASP A 159 1.13 -17.50 20.76
N THR A 160 0.92 -17.20 19.48
CA THR A 160 -0.42 -17.17 18.89
C THR A 160 -0.89 -18.61 18.83
N ALA A 161 -1.36 -19.14 19.96
CA ALA A 161 -2.13 -20.37 19.97
C ALA A 161 -3.37 -20.11 19.12
N ASP A 162 -3.52 -20.87 18.04
CA ASP A 162 -4.75 -20.93 17.26
C ASP A 162 -5.94 -21.06 18.22
N THR A 163 -6.79 -20.02 18.26
CA THR A 163 -8.08 -20.01 18.96
C THR A 163 -9.10 -20.90 18.24
N THR A 164 -8.73 -22.14 17.94
CA THR A 164 -9.60 -23.23 17.47
C THR A 164 -9.27 -24.57 18.13
N ALA A 165 -8.58 -24.58 19.27
CA ALA A 165 -8.48 -25.79 20.11
C ALA A 165 -9.75 -25.95 20.96
N VAL A 166 -10.68 -26.75 20.43
CA VAL A 166 -11.72 -27.44 21.21
C VAL A 166 -11.06 -28.15 22.41
N ALA A 167 -11.72 -28.08 23.56
CA ALA A 167 -11.26 -28.56 24.86
C ALA A 167 -10.65 -29.98 24.88
N GLY A 168 -9.56 -30.13 25.65
CA GLY A 168 -8.95 -31.40 26.10
C GLY A 168 -8.00 -31.99 25.05
N VAL A 169 -6.72 -32.22 25.29
CA VAL A 169 -6.07 -32.99 26.38
C VAL A 169 -4.58 -32.59 26.41
N PRO A 170 -3.92 -32.43 27.57
CA PRO A 170 -2.48 -32.18 27.60
C PRO A 170 -1.73 -33.51 27.50
N LEU A 171 -1.10 -33.79 26.37
CA LEU A 171 -0.06 -34.80 26.27
C LEU A 171 1.29 -34.10 26.18
N GLY A 172 2.06 -34.26 27.26
CA GLY A 172 3.44 -33.82 27.32
C GLY A 172 4.29 -34.51 26.24
N GLY A 173 5.12 -33.72 25.59
CA GLY A 173 6.09 -34.19 24.62
C GLY A 173 7.13 -33.11 24.41
N GLU A 174 8.36 -33.39 24.83
CA GLU A 174 9.54 -32.57 24.57
C GLU A 174 9.67 -32.33 23.05
N SER A 175 9.65 -31.07 22.61
CA SER A 175 9.85 -30.71 21.20
C SER A 175 10.49 -29.33 21.10
N GLY A 176 11.71 -29.20 21.60
CA GLY A 176 12.49 -27.95 21.55
C GLY A 176 13.09 -27.62 20.17
N GLY A 177 12.98 -28.50 19.18
CA GLY A 177 13.64 -28.36 17.87
C GLY A 177 12.74 -27.94 16.70
N CYS A 178 11.50 -28.43 16.64
CA CYS A 178 10.63 -28.25 15.46
C CYS A 178 9.80 -26.95 15.47
N GLN A 179 9.58 -26.34 16.63
CA GLN A 179 8.75 -25.13 16.75
C GLN A 179 9.39 -23.86 16.15
N ARG A 180 10.70 -23.88 15.86
CA ARG A 180 11.41 -22.70 15.32
C ARG A 180 10.98 -22.34 13.89
N GLY A 181 10.77 -23.34 13.04
CA GLY A 181 10.33 -23.14 11.66
C GLY A 181 8.85 -22.74 11.57
N GLU A 182 8.01 -23.26 12.49
CA GLU A 182 6.58 -22.95 12.54
C GLU A 182 6.28 -21.51 12.99
N ARG A 183 7.18 -20.89 13.75
CA ARG A 183 7.02 -19.52 14.23
C ARG A 183 7.42 -18.45 13.23
N ASP A 184 8.16 -18.77 12.17
CA ASP A 184 8.57 -17.80 11.15
C ASP A 184 7.57 -17.78 9.99
N SER A 185 6.76 -16.72 9.94
CA SER A 185 5.69 -16.54 8.97
C SER A 185 5.76 -15.16 8.33
N LEU A 186 5.13 -15.00 7.15
CA LEU A 186 5.15 -13.75 6.40
C LEU A 186 4.56 -12.60 7.22
N ASP A 187 3.43 -12.83 7.90
CA ASP A 187 2.78 -11.83 8.75
C ASP A 187 3.69 -11.34 9.89
N ARG A 188 4.50 -12.24 10.48
CA ARG A 188 5.43 -11.90 11.55
C ARG A 188 6.63 -11.11 11.04
N ARG A 189 7.14 -11.44 9.85
CA ARG A 189 8.20 -10.65 9.18
C ARG A 189 7.73 -9.24 8.85
N ILE A 190 6.50 -9.09 8.34
CA ILE A 190 5.88 -7.79 8.06
C ILE A 190 5.69 -7.00 9.37
N ALA A 191 5.10 -7.61 10.40
CA ALA A 191 4.87 -6.97 11.69
C ALA A 191 6.18 -6.51 12.36
N TYR A 192 7.24 -7.32 12.27
CA TYR A 192 8.57 -6.94 12.74
C TYR A 192 9.13 -5.74 11.97
N TRP A 193 9.09 -5.78 10.64
CA TRP A 193 9.57 -4.69 9.80
C TRP A 193 8.85 -3.38 10.14
N LEU A 194 7.52 -3.41 10.22
CA LEU A 194 6.69 -2.25 10.56
C LEU A 194 6.99 -1.71 11.97
N THR A 195 7.22 -2.59 12.94
CA THR A 195 7.63 -2.20 14.29
C THR A 195 8.94 -1.41 14.27
N ARG A 196 9.93 -1.81 13.46
CA ARG A 196 11.19 -1.08 13.30
C ARG A 196 11.02 0.29 12.64
N GLN A 197 9.99 0.47 11.83
CA GLN A 197 9.65 1.75 11.21
C GLN A 197 8.79 2.66 12.10
N GLY A 198 8.44 2.22 13.31
CA GLY A 198 7.56 2.97 14.22
C GLY A 198 6.07 2.84 13.89
N ALA A 199 5.68 1.85 13.09
CA ALA A 199 4.32 1.60 12.62
C ALA A 199 3.76 0.26 13.16
N SER A 200 3.98 -0.03 14.44
CA SER A 200 3.73 -1.36 15.03
C SER A 200 2.27 -1.84 14.92
N GLN A 201 1.30 -0.93 14.80
CA GLN A 201 -0.12 -1.26 14.68
C GLN A 201 -0.61 -1.37 13.22
N ALA A 202 0.20 -0.97 12.24
CA ALA A 202 -0.20 -0.87 10.84
C ALA A 202 -0.74 -2.20 10.28
N PHE A 203 -0.10 -3.31 10.67
CA PHE A 203 -0.51 -4.64 10.22
C PHE A 203 -1.87 -5.06 10.82
N GLU A 204 -2.09 -4.79 12.10
CA GLU A 204 -3.38 -5.11 12.77
C GLU A 204 -4.52 -4.26 12.20
N PHE A 205 -4.25 -2.98 11.93
CA PHE A 205 -5.18 -2.10 11.25
C PHE A 205 -5.52 -2.59 9.86
N HIS A 206 -4.52 -3.00 9.07
CA HIS A 206 -4.75 -3.58 7.75
C HIS A 206 -5.60 -4.85 7.82
N GLN A 207 -5.28 -5.79 8.71
CA GLN A 207 -6.05 -7.03 8.88
C GLN A 207 -7.52 -6.73 9.26
N ARG A 208 -7.73 -5.84 10.23
CA ARG A 208 -9.08 -5.46 10.68
C ARG A 208 -9.87 -4.78 9.58
N GLU A 209 -9.27 -3.82 8.88
CA GLU A 209 -9.92 -3.11 7.79
C GLU A 209 -10.29 -4.06 6.65
N LEU A 210 -9.40 -4.98 6.30
CA LEU A 210 -9.67 -5.99 5.26
C LEU A 210 -10.82 -6.92 5.67
N ALA A 211 -10.88 -7.35 6.94
CA ALA A 211 -11.98 -8.16 7.46
C ALA A 211 -13.33 -7.43 7.40
N GLU A 212 -13.36 -6.14 7.77
CA GLU A 212 -14.56 -5.31 7.64
C GLU A 212 -15.01 -5.17 6.19
N MET A 213 -14.07 -4.96 5.26
CA MET A 213 -14.38 -4.81 3.83
C MET A 213 -14.92 -6.11 3.22
N ARG A 214 -14.39 -7.27 3.64
CA ARG A 214 -14.83 -8.58 3.14
C ARG A 214 -16.10 -9.09 3.85
N GLY A 215 -16.46 -8.50 4.98
CA GLY A 215 -17.63 -8.91 5.77
C GLY A 215 -17.44 -10.22 6.54
N HIS A 216 -16.20 -10.70 6.68
CA HIS A 216 -15.85 -11.91 7.42
C HIS A 216 -14.46 -11.77 8.05
N PRO A 217 -14.15 -12.55 9.11
CA PRO A 217 -12.80 -12.59 9.68
C PRO A 217 -11.76 -12.96 8.61
N VAL A 218 -10.60 -12.31 8.68
CA VAL A 218 -9.45 -12.51 7.78
C VAL A 218 -8.30 -13.09 8.60
N SER A 219 -7.69 -14.16 8.10
CA SER A 219 -6.53 -14.77 8.77
C SER A 219 -5.30 -13.86 8.68
N ARG A 220 -4.33 -14.02 9.59
CA ARG A 220 -3.08 -13.23 9.54
C ARG A 220 -2.30 -13.46 8.25
N GLN A 221 -2.25 -14.70 7.77
CA GLN A 221 -1.58 -15.03 6.51
C GLN A 221 -2.26 -14.36 5.31
N GLU A 222 -3.59 -14.41 5.25
CA GLU A 222 -4.38 -13.75 4.19
C GLU A 222 -4.17 -12.23 4.19
N ALA A 223 -4.14 -11.60 5.37
CA ALA A 223 -3.82 -10.18 5.49
C ALA A 223 -2.38 -9.87 5.06
N ALA A 224 -1.43 -10.77 5.33
CA ALA A 224 -0.05 -10.62 4.89
C ALA A 224 0.08 -10.67 3.37
N ASP A 225 -0.59 -11.62 2.72
CA ASP A 225 -0.60 -11.76 1.27
C ASP A 225 -1.25 -10.54 0.61
N ASP A 226 -2.37 -10.03 1.16
CA ASP A 226 -3.03 -8.81 0.68
C ASP A 226 -2.14 -7.56 0.84
N TYR A 227 -1.47 -7.43 2.00
CA TYR A 227 -0.54 -6.33 2.27
C TYR A 227 0.59 -6.27 1.21
N ILE A 228 1.19 -7.41 0.88
CA ILE A 228 2.22 -7.49 -0.17
C ILE A 228 1.65 -7.20 -1.55
N ALA A 229 0.51 -7.79 -1.88
CA ALA A 229 -0.13 -7.59 -3.18
C ALA A 229 -0.40 -6.11 -3.48
N ARG A 230 -0.76 -5.32 -2.46
CA ARG A 230 -1.02 -3.88 -2.60
C ARG A 230 0.21 -3.02 -2.78
N LEU A 231 1.39 -3.50 -2.38
CA LEU A 231 2.67 -2.81 -2.59
C LEU A 231 3.27 -3.12 -3.96
N GLN A 232 2.82 -4.17 -4.64
CA GLN A 232 3.31 -4.50 -5.97
C GLN A 232 2.86 -3.43 -6.98
N PRO A 233 3.76 -2.98 -7.87
CA PRO A 233 3.36 -2.13 -8.99
C PRO A 233 2.37 -2.91 -9.89
N GLY A 234 1.29 -2.25 -10.28
CA GLY A 234 0.29 -2.76 -11.23
C GLY A 234 0.78 -2.82 -12.67
#